data_AF-A0A2T3ZDM1-F1
#
_entry.id   AF-A0A2T3ZDM1-F1
#
_cell.length_a   1.000
_cell.length_b   1.000
_cell.length_c   1.000
_cell.angle_alpha   90.00
_cell.angle_beta   90.00
_cell.angle_gamma   90.00
#
_symmetry.space_group_name_H-M   'P 1'
#
loop_
_entity.id
_entity.type
_entity.pdbx_description
1 polymer ?
#
loop_
_entity_poly.entity_id
_entity_poly.type
_entity_poly.pdbx_seq_one_letter_code
_entity_poly.pdbx_strand_id
1 'polypeptide(L)'
;MWPSIKKLLVVSLAVLVKGIGASPLVGRACAPTSNWPAWKGIKHAFYFSIVDIHQSIPGYVSPITVPKPPQWTGNNTLFTIWVGINDIGATYTKGSASNAVINQELVSEYTSLVEQLYTAGARDFVFITVPTIDRYPGTIARGATIAEQEKIDVVQWNQLLIKLAKSEKALHTDTNIWIYDAQALFAKILDNVASFPQTAGITNTTGFCAALLSKSISFPVVLHPFDNLLQSGTPTDDYFDPSCGVPVNQYFWLNSLHPRTPVHDVIAQVLSRELLAGPNIC
;
A
#
# COMPACT_ATOMS: atom_id res chain seq x y z
N MET A 1 -18.49 -25.19 28.62
CA MET A 1 -19.72 -25.58 27.90
C MET A 1 -19.89 -24.59 26.75
N TRP A 2 -19.45 -24.97 25.54
CA TRP A 2 -19.88 -24.31 24.30
C TRP A 2 -21.31 -24.77 23.99
N PRO A 3 -22.19 -23.89 23.45
CA PRO A 3 -22.22 -23.62 22.00
C PRO A 3 -22.62 -22.14 21.70
N SER A 4 -22.61 -21.53 20.51
CA SER A 4 -22.75 -21.99 19.12
C SER A 4 -22.20 -20.92 18.15
N ILE A 5 -21.53 -21.37 17.10
CA ILE A 5 -21.20 -20.66 15.86
C ILE A 5 -22.46 -20.54 14.98
N LYS A 6 -22.71 -19.37 14.36
CA LYS A 6 -23.56 -19.08 13.16
C LYS A 6 -23.72 -17.54 13.06
N LYS A 7 -23.47 -16.79 11.98
CA LYS A 7 -23.22 -17.02 10.55
C LYS A 7 -22.37 -15.84 10.04
N LEU A 8 -21.20 -16.07 9.46
CA LEU A 8 -20.71 -15.22 8.37
C LEU A 8 -21.20 -15.89 7.09
N LEU A 9 -22.01 -15.19 6.31
CA LEU A 9 -22.40 -15.67 4.98
C LEU A 9 -21.13 -15.76 4.13
N VAL A 10 -20.65 -16.99 3.94
CA VAL A 10 -19.88 -17.35 2.76
C VAL A 10 -20.89 -17.41 1.62
N VAL A 11 -21.01 -16.33 0.85
CA VAL A 11 -21.50 -16.46 -0.52
C VAL A 11 -20.33 -17.02 -1.30
N SER A 12 -20.32 -18.35 -1.47
CA SER A 12 -19.55 -19.00 -2.51
C SER A 12 -20.14 -18.58 -3.86
N LEU A 13 -19.77 -17.40 -4.34
CA LEU A 13 -19.93 -17.08 -5.74
C LEU A 13 -18.74 -17.73 -6.45
N ALA A 14 -18.96 -18.94 -6.95
CA ALA A 14 -18.14 -19.50 -8.01
C ALA A 14 -18.40 -18.63 -9.26
N VAL A 15 -17.79 -17.45 -9.31
CA VAL A 15 -17.63 -16.74 -10.57
C VAL A 15 -16.62 -17.58 -11.34
N LEU A 16 -17.11 -18.18 -12.41
CA LEU A 16 -16.27 -18.70 -13.48
C LEU A 16 -15.31 -17.55 -13.85
N VAL A 17 -14.08 -17.59 -13.35
CA VAL A 17 -13.03 -16.61 -13.69
C VAL A 17 -12.68 -16.88 -15.15
N LYS A 18 -13.45 -16.29 -16.07
CA LYS A 18 -12.97 -16.08 -17.43
C LYS A 18 -11.76 -15.17 -17.29
N GLY A 19 -10.61 -15.71 -17.68
CA GLY A 19 -9.28 -15.19 -17.42
C GLY A 19 -9.20 -13.67 -17.60
N ILE A 20 -9.04 -12.99 -16.48
CA ILE A 20 -8.28 -11.74 -16.48
C ILE A 20 -6.84 -12.23 -16.46
N GLY A 21 -6.14 -12.06 -17.58
CA GLY A 21 -4.76 -12.50 -17.75
C GLY A 21 -3.92 -12.09 -16.54
N ALA A 22 -3.06 -13.01 -16.10
CA ALA A 22 -2.07 -12.75 -15.08
C ALA A 22 -1.41 -11.39 -15.35
N SER A 23 -1.31 -10.53 -14.33
CA SER A 23 -0.42 -9.38 -14.43
C SER A 23 0.96 -9.90 -14.85
N PRO A 24 1.68 -9.23 -15.77
CA PRO A 24 2.96 -9.71 -16.31
C PRO A 24 4.07 -9.91 -15.27
N LEU A 25 3.80 -9.60 -14.01
CA LEU A 25 4.74 -9.53 -12.89
C LEU A 25 4.58 -10.69 -11.90
N VAL A 26 3.65 -11.62 -12.14
CA VAL A 26 3.58 -12.84 -11.34
C VAL A 26 4.75 -13.73 -11.74
N GLY A 27 5.90 -13.48 -11.12
CA GLY A 27 6.95 -14.49 -10.97
C GLY A 27 6.30 -15.78 -10.44
N ARG A 28 6.81 -16.93 -10.88
CA ARG A 28 6.27 -18.22 -10.47
C ARG A 28 6.25 -18.29 -8.94
N ALA A 29 5.06 -18.46 -8.35
CA ALA A 29 4.93 -18.55 -6.89
C ALA A 29 5.82 -19.67 -6.34
N CYS A 30 6.57 -19.35 -5.29
CA CYS A 30 7.43 -20.27 -4.57
C CYS A 30 6.57 -21.08 -3.57
N ALA A 31 7.05 -22.26 -3.19
CA ALA A 31 6.45 -22.97 -2.07
C ALA A 31 6.67 -22.14 -0.78
N PRO A 32 5.62 -21.81 -0.02
CA PRO A 32 5.78 -21.13 1.26
C PRO A 32 6.54 -22.02 2.26
N THR A 33 7.31 -21.41 3.15
CA THR A 33 7.98 -22.10 4.26
C THR A 33 6.96 -22.55 5.31
N SER A 34 7.39 -23.39 6.25
CA SER A 34 6.56 -23.82 7.38
C SER A 34 6.12 -22.68 8.31
N ASN A 35 6.71 -21.48 8.16
CA ASN A 35 6.31 -20.30 8.92
C ASN A 35 5.02 -19.68 8.38
N TRP A 36 4.69 -19.81 7.08
CA TRP A 36 3.45 -19.26 6.55
C TRP A 36 2.25 -20.09 7.02
N PRO A 37 1.38 -19.55 7.89
CA PRO A 37 0.29 -20.34 8.46
C PRO A 37 -0.96 -20.35 7.56
N ALA A 38 -0.81 -19.87 6.32
CA ALA A 38 -1.88 -19.39 5.47
C ALA A 38 -2.75 -18.32 6.14
N TRP A 39 -3.65 -17.70 5.37
CA TRP A 39 -4.55 -16.67 5.88
C TRP A 39 -5.32 -17.05 7.15
N LYS A 40 -5.70 -18.33 7.29
CA LYS A 40 -6.45 -18.83 8.44
C LYS A 40 -5.65 -18.73 9.76
N GLY A 41 -4.33 -18.77 9.70
CA GLY A 41 -3.48 -18.73 10.89
C GLY A 41 -2.85 -17.38 11.19
N ILE A 42 -3.00 -16.39 10.31
CA ILE A 42 -2.61 -14.99 10.60
C ILE A 42 -3.55 -14.41 11.66
N LYS A 43 -2.97 -13.91 12.75
CA LYS A 43 -3.66 -13.26 13.88
C LYS A 43 -3.36 -11.77 13.97
N HIS A 44 -2.21 -11.36 13.44
CA HIS A 44 -1.75 -9.98 13.47
C HIS A 44 -1.23 -9.56 12.10
N ALA A 45 -1.43 -8.29 11.77
CA ALA A 45 -0.81 -7.66 10.62
C ALA A 45 -0.24 -6.32 11.07
N PHE A 46 1.07 -6.13 10.90
CA PHE A 46 1.69 -4.84 11.09
C PHE A 46 1.82 -4.16 9.73
N TYR A 47 1.34 -2.92 9.64
CA TYR A 47 1.41 -2.10 8.43
C TYR A 47 2.26 -0.86 8.72
N PHE A 48 3.37 -0.74 8.00
CA PHE A 48 4.32 0.36 8.14
C PHE A 48 4.23 1.24 6.89
N SER A 49 3.67 2.43 7.03
CA SER A 49 3.40 3.33 5.89
C SER A 49 3.68 4.80 6.14
N ILE A 50 4.38 5.13 7.22
CA ILE A 50 4.66 6.51 7.64
C ILE A 50 5.98 6.56 8.39
N VAL A 51 7.05 6.87 7.67
CA VAL A 51 8.13 7.81 8.06
C VAL A 51 9.12 7.87 6.90
N ASP A 52 9.66 9.07 6.61
CA ASP A 52 10.99 9.17 5.98
C ASP A 52 11.91 8.24 6.75
N ILE A 53 12.79 7.48 6.11
CA ILE A 53 13.66 6.53 6.84
C ILE A 53 14.54 7.27 7.90
N HIS A 54 14.62 8.60 7.82
CA HIS A 54 15.26 9.50 8.78
C HIS A 54 14.37 10.07 9.91
N GLN A 55 13.06 9.78 9.98
CA GLN A 55 12.15 10.25 11.04
C GLN A 55 11.85 9.21 12.12
N SER A 56 12.75 8.28 12.39
CA SER A 56 12.80 7.60 13.68
C SER A 56 13.32 8.55 14.77
N ILE A 57 12.54 9.59 15.11
CA ILE A 57 12.83 10.51 16.23
C ILE A 57 12.24 9.94 17.53
N PRO A 58 13.06 9.70 18.57
CA PRO A 58 12.56 9.52 19.93
C PRO A 58 11.86 10.83 20.37
N GLY A 59 10.53 10.81 20.54
CA GLY A 59 9.80 11.97 21.04
C GLY A 59 8.41 12.22 20.45
N TYR A 60 8.01 11.52 19.38
CA TYR A 60 6.63 11.56 18.89
C TYR A 60 5.73 10.55 19.63
N VAL A 61 5.60 10.75 20.94
CA VAL A 61 4.59 10.09 21.78
C VAL A 61 3.76 11.16 22.46
N SER A 62 2.73 11.65 21.77
CA SER A 62 1.52 12.07 22.50
C SER A 62 0.82 10.79 22.96
N PRO A 63 0.12 10.77 24.11
CA PRO A 63 -0.20 9.55 24.84
C PRO A 63 -1.36 8.81 24.19
N ILE A 64 -1.13 8.25 23.01
CA ILE A 64 -1.83 7.04 22.62
C ILE A 64 -1.32 6.01 23.63
N THR A 65 -2.18 5.63 24.57
CA THR A 65 -1.96 4.40 25.31
C THR A 65 -2.00 3.29 24.27
N VAL A 66 -0.86 2.99 23.66
CA VAL A 66 -0.73 1.82 22.78
C VAL A 66 -1.00 0.66 23.74
N PRO A 67 -2.11 -0.09 23.59
CA PRO A 67 -2.30 -1.30 24.36
C PRO A 67 -1.04 -2.12 24.21
N LYS A 68 -0.58 -2.80 25.27
CA LYS A 68 0.62 -3.66 25.21
C LYS A 68 0.61 -4.39 23.86
N PRO A 69 1.67 -4.24 23.02
CA PRO A 69 1.64 -4.77 21.67
C PRO A 69 1.27 -6.25 21.71
N PRO A 70 0.42 -6.72 20.76
CA PRO A 70 -0.06 -8.09 20.79
C PRO A 70 1.13 -9.05 20.82
N GLN A 71 0.99 -10.16 21.53
CA GLN A 71 2.01 -11.20 21.51
C GLN A 71 1.99 -11.86 20.14
N TRP A 72 2.96 -11.51 19.30
CA TRP A 72 3.10 -12.00 17.94
C TRP A 72 4.21 -13.05 17.84
N THR A 73 4.11 -13.92 16.84
CA THR A 73 5.14 -14.88 16.46
C THR A 73 5.31 -14.85 14.94
N GLY A 74 6.47 -15.30 14.46
CA GLY A 74 6.74 -15.35 13.02
C GLY A 74 5.70 -16.14 12.22
N ASN A 75 5.06 -17.14 12.83
CA ASN A 75 4.05 -17.99 12.19
C ASN A 75 2.59 -17.57 12.45
N ASN A 76 2.35 -16.34 12.90
CA ASN A 76 0.99 -15.83 13.06
C ASN A 76 0.84 -14.35 12.66
N THR A 77 1.88 -13.76 12.05
CA THR A 77 1.97 -12.32 11.83
C THR A 77 2.52 -12.00 10.46
N LEU A 78 1.81 -11.13 9.74
CA LEU A 78 2.25 -10.56 8.47
C LEU A 78 2.82 -9.15 8.69
N PHE A 79 4.00 -8.88 8.13
CA PHE A 79 4.64 -7.56 8.17
C PHE A 79 4.54 -6.93 6.78
N THR A 80 3.66 -5.95 6.62
CA THR A 80 3.47 -5.23 5.35
C THR A 80 4.13 -3.86 5.44
N ILE A 81 5.04 -3.57 4.52
CA ILE A 81 5.86 -2.37 4.54
C ILE A 81 5.72 -1.64 3.21
N TRP A 82 5.24 -0.40 3.26
CA TRP A 82 4.97 0.45 2.12
C TRP A 82 5.55 1.85 2.37
N VAL A 83 6.84 2.00 2.06
CA VAL A 83 7.62 3.23 2.33
C VAL A 83 8.39 3.64 1.07
N GLY A 84 8.81 4.91 1.01
CA GLY A 84 9.62 5.46 -0.07
C GLY A 84 9.03 6.65 -0.80
N ILE A 85 7.71 6.80 -0.78
CA ILE A 85 7.05 7.91 -1.48
C ILE A 85 7.43 9.27 -0.90
N ASN A 86 7.55 9.37 0.42
CA ASN A 86 7.98 10.58 1.10
C ASN A 86 9.44 10.90 0.83
N ASP A 87 10.31 9.88 0.81
CA ASP A 87 11.73 10.05 0.54
C ASP A 87 11.99 10.57 -0.88
N ILE A 88 11.29 10.03 -1.88
CA ILE A 88 11.33 10.54 -3.26
C ILE A 88 10.79 11.98 -3.30
N GLY A 89 9.65 12.22 -2.65
CA GLY A 89 9.04 13.55 -2.55
C GLY A 89 9.89 14.59 -1.82
N ALA A 90 10.83 14.18 -0.96
CA ALA A 90 11.77 15.05 -0.28
C ALA A 90 13.03 15.35 -1.12
N THR A 91 13.38 14.46 -2.04
CA THR A 91 14.66 14.48 -2.76
C THR A 91 14.56 14.84 -4.23
N TYR A 92 13.38 14.82 -4.85
CA TYR A 92 13.17 15.04 -6.30
C TYR A 92 13.88 16.28 -6.90
N THR A 93 14.13 17.34 -6.10
CA THR A 93 14.81 18.57 -6.55
C THR A 93 16.34 18.46 -6.61
N LYS A 94 16.95 17.40 -6.07
CA LYS A 94 18.42 17.26 -5.98
C LYS A 94 19.08 16.74 -7.27
N GLY A 95 18.27 16.29 -8.23
CA GLY A 95 18.69 15.74 -9.52
C GLY A 95 19.10 14.26 -9.44
N SER A 96 18.98 13.55 -10.57
CA SER A 96 19.08 12.08 -10.63
C SER A 96 20.37 11.49 -10.02
N ALA A 97 21.52 12.14 -10.20
CA ALA A 97 22.79 11.63 -9.67
C ALA A 97 22.80 11.65 -8.13
N SER A 98 22.34 12.75 -7.53
CA SER A 98 22.22 12.86 -6.07
C SER A 98 21.16 11.91 -5.53
N ASN A 99 20.00 11.84 -6.19
CA ASN A 99 18.90 10.95 -5.79
C ASN A 99 19.32 9.49 -5.83
N ALA A 100 20.15 9.09 -6.79
CA ALA A 100 20.69 7.74 -6.85
C ALA A 100 21.49 7.35 -5.61
N VAL A 101 22.34 8.26 -5.12
CA VAL A 101 23.14 8.03 -3.92
C VAL A 101 22.24 8.02 -2.68
N ILE A 102 21.36 9.02 -2.55
CA ILE A 102 20.45 9.14 -1.40
C ILE A 102 19.52 7.92 -1.31
N ASN A 103 18.92 7.48 -2.42
CA ASN A 103 18.06 6.30 -2.46
C ASN A 103 18.80 5.02 -2.04
N GLN A 104 20.09 4.90 -2.40
CA GLN A 104 20.90 3.76 -1.95
C GLN A 104 21.14 3.77 -0.44
N GLU A 105 21.46 4.92 0.14
CA GLU A 105 21.65 5.08 1.59
C GLU A 105 20.35 4.78 2.35
N LEU A 106 19.24 5.33 1.88
CA LEU A 106 17.92 5.10 2.45
C LEU A 106 17.51 3.62 2.41
N VAL A 107 17.67 2.95 1.27
CA VAL A 107 17.34 1.51 1.16
C VAL A 107 18.32 0.64 1.94
N SER A 108 19.57 1.09 2.14
CA SER A 108 20.50 0.41 3.06
C SER A 108 19.99 0.44 4.49
N GLU A 109 19.49 1.59 4.97
CA GLU A 109 18.89 1.69 6.30
C GLU A 109 17.59 0.89 6.39
N TYR A 110 16.78 0.89 5.32
CA TYR A 110 15.61 0.02 5.23
C TYR A 110 15.98 -1.46 5.42
N THR A 111 17.07 -1.91 4.79
CA THR A 111 17.58 -3.28 4.95
C THR A 111 17.91 -3.56 6.43
N SER A 112 18.60 -2.64 7.10
CA SER A 112 18.91 -2.76 8.54
C SER A 112 17.66 -2.85 9.43
N LEU A 113 16.58 -2.13 9.09
CA LEU A 113 15.32 -2.18 9.83
C LEU A 113 14.57 -3.51 9.59
N VAL A 114 14.62 -4.05 8.38
CA VAL A 114 14.07 -5.38 8.07
C VAL A 114 14.82 -6.48 8.82
N GLU A 115 16.16 -6.39 8.87
CA GLU A 115 16.98 -7.32 9.65
C GLU A 115 16.62 -7.29 11.16
N GLN A 116 16.34 -6.10 11.71
CA GLN A 116 15.86 -5.98 13.09
C GLN A 116 14.52 -6.68 13.31
N LEU A 117 13.57 -6.56 12.37
CA LEU A 117 12.29 -7.28 12.44
C LEU A 117 12.52 -8.80 12.36
N TYR A 118 13.37 -9.26 11.45
CA TYR A 118 13.72 -10.67 11.31
C TYR A 118 14.35 -11.23 12.59
N THR A 119 15.33 -10.52 13.15
CA THR A 119 16.01 -10.86 14.41
C THR A 119 15.02 -10.91 15.59
N ALA A 120 14.00 -10.04 15.58
CA ALA A 120 12.91 -10.08 16.56
C ALA A 120 11.93 -11.25 16.37
N GLY A 121 12.01 -11.97 15.25
CA GLY A 121 11.22 -13.18 14.98
C GLY A 121 10.23 -13.06 13.80
N ALA A 122 10.23 -11.96 13.05
CA ALA A 122 9.36 -11.81 11.87
C ALA A 122 9.75 -12.79 10.76
N ARG A 123 8.77 -13.38 10.07
CA ARG A 123 9.01 -14.38 9.02
C ARG A 123 8.23 -14.16 7.73
N ASP A 124 7.09 -13.47 7.78
CA ASP A 124 6.25 -13.22 6.61
C ASP A 124 6.24 -11.71 6.27
N PHE A 125 6.85 -11.34 5.14
CA PHE A 125 7.04 -9.94 4.73
C PHE A 125 6.39 -9.62 3.39
N VAL A 126 5.67 -8.49 3.34
CA VAL A 126 5.16 -7.91 2.09
C VAL A 126 5.81 -6.55 1.90
N PHE A 127 6.59 -6.42 0.84
CA PHE A 127 7.15 -5.16 0.39
C PHE A 127 6.27 -4.61 -0.74
N ILE A 128 5.73 -3.40 -0.55
CA ILE A 128 4.92 -2.74 -1.55
C ILE A 128 5.77 -1.70 -2.28
N THR A 129 5.81 -1.77 -3.61
CA THR A 129 6.53 -0.80 -4.44
C THR A 129 5.92 0.61 -4.32
N VAL A 130 6.72 1.65 -4.54
CA VAL A 130 6.18 3.00 -4.65
C VAL A 130 5.33 3.08 -5.91
N PRO A 131 4.05 3.49 -5.80
CA PRO A 131 3.16 3.62 -6.95
C PRO A 131 3.60 4.71 -7.94
N THR A 132 2.98 4.78 -9.12
CA THR A 132 3.28 5.76 -10.18
C THR A 132 2.97 7.20 -9.76
N ILE A 133 3.93 7.89 -9.12
CA ILE A 133 3.69 9.23 -8.53
C ILE A 133 3.74 10.39 -9.53
N ASP A 134 4.30 10.17 -10.72
CA ASP A 134 4.39 11.16 -11.80
C ASP A 134 3.02 11.62 -12.34
N ARG A 135 1.96 10.87 -12.03
CA ARG A 135 0.58 11.14 -12.47
C ARG A 135 -0.30 11.75 -11.39
N TYR A 136 0.27 12.09 -10.24
CA TYR A 136 -0.52 12.60 -9.11
C TYR A 136 -0.82 14.08 -9.30
N PRO A 137 -1.99 14.59 -8.84
CA PRO A 137 -2.33 16.00 -9.05
C PRO A 137 -1.29 16.96 -8.48
N GLY A 138 -0.67 16.61 -7.35
CA GLY A 138 0.40 17.41 -6.76
C GLY A 138 1.65 17.47 -7.64
N THR A 139 2.06 16.34 -8.22
CA THR A 139 3.23 16.26 -9.10
C THR A 139 2.97 16.95 -10.43
N ILE A 140 1.81 16.71 -11.05
CA ILE A 140 1.38 17.39 -12.28
C ILE A 140 1.39 18.91 -12.08
N ALA A 141 0.89 19.41 -10.93
CA ALA A 141 0.90 20.84 -10.61
C ALA A 141 2.32 21.43 -10.48
N ARG A 142 3.35 20.62 -10.18
CA ARG A 142 4.76 21.05 -10.15
C ARG A 142 5.43 21.05 -11.53
N GLY A 143 4.78 20.51 -12.56
CA GLY A 143 5.20 20.58 -13.95
C GLY A 143 5.88 19.31 -14.49
N ALA A 144 5.95 19.20 -15.82
CA ALA A 144 6.37 17.99 -16.52
C ALA A 144 7.80 17.54 -16.21
N THR A 145 8.73 18.48 -15.98
CA THR A 145 10.11 18.16 -15.59
C THR A 145 10.17 17.44 -14.25
N ILE A 146 9.35 17.86 -13.28
CA ILE A 146 9.28 17.23 -11.96
C ILE A 146 8.62 15.86 -12.07
N ALA A 147 7.54 15.74 -12.85
CA ALA A 147 6.89 14.46 -13.10
C ALA A 147 7.85 13.42 -13.72
N GLU A 148 8.63 13.81 -14.72
CA GLU A 148 9.60 12.90 -15.34
C GLU A 148 10.73 12.50 -14.36
N GLN A 149 11.20 13.43 -13.53
CA GLN A 149 12.21 13.12 -12.52
C GLN A 149 11.68 12.12 -11.47
N GLU A 150 10.48 12.37 -10.92
CA GLU A 150 9.87 11.47 -9.94
C GLU A 150 9.59 10.09 -10.52
N LYS A 151 9.22 9.99 -11.81
CA LYS A 151 9.08 8.72 -12.51
C LYS A 151 10.39 7.92 -12.52
N ILE A 152 11.52 8.58 -12.80
CA ILE A 152 12.85 7.96 -12.79
C ILE A 152 13.19 7.49 -11.37
N ASP A 153 12.96 8.34 -10.37
CA ASP A 153 13.28 8.04 -8.97
C ASP A 153 12.42 6.88 -8.43
N VAL A 154 11.14 6.79 -8.81
CA VAL A 154 10.27 5.65 -8.49
C VAL A 154 10.80 4.34 -9.07
N VAL A 155 11.22 4.35 -10.33
CA VAL A 155 11.80 3.14 -10.96
C VAL A 155 13.06 2.70 -10.22
N GLN A 156 13.94 3.64 -9.88
CA GLN A 156 15.15 3.34 -9.13
C GLN A 156 14.85 2.80 -7.73
N TRP A 157 13.98 3.46 -6.98
CA TRP A 157 13.57 3.03 -5.64
C TRP A 157 13.02 1.61 -5.66
N ASN A 158 12.10 1.33 -6.58
CA ASN A 158 11.47 0.01 -6.70
C ASN A 158 12.48 -1.08 -7.07
N GLN A 159 13.48 -0.77 -7.91
CA GLN A 159 14.57 -1.70 -8.20
C GLN A 159 15.42 -2.01 -6.96
N LEU A 160 15.74 -1.00 -6.15
CA LEU A 160 16.48 -1.17 -4.90
C LEU A 160 15.67 -1.99 -3.88
N LEU A 161 14.36 -1.74 -3.76
CA LEU A 161 13.47 -2.49 -2.89
C LEU A 161 13.36 -3.97 -3.29
N ILE A 162 13.25 -4.27 -4.59
CA ILE A 162 13.25 -5.64 -5.09
C ILE A 162 14.59 -6.32 -4.81
N LYS A 163 15.71 -5.59 -4.93
CA LYS A 163 17.04 -6.11 -4.59
C LYS A 163 17.13 -6.45 -3.10
N LEU A 164 16.67 -5.56 -2.22
CA LEU A 164 16.55 -5.81 -0.77
C LEU A 164 15.78 -7.11 -0.53
N ALA A 165 14.56 -7.22 -1.07
CA ALA A 165 13.71 -8.40 -0.85
C ALA A 165 14.39 -9.72 -1.28
N LYS A 166 15.10 -9.72 -2.42
CA LYS A 166 15.87 -10.88 -2.89
C LYS A 166 17.05 -11.20 -1.98
N SER A 167 17.79 -10.18 -1.53
CA SER A 167 18.90 -10.34 -0.60
C SER A 167 18.44 -10.91 0.74
N GLU A 168 17.34 -10.39 1.29
CA GLU A 168 16.71 -10.89 2.53
C GLU A 168 16.29 -12.36 2.38
N LYS A 169 15.65 -12.73 1.27
CA LYS A 169 15.26 -14.13 1.03
C LYS A 169 16.47 -15.06 0.93
N ALA A 170 17.54 -14.61 0.28
CA ALA A 170 18.76 -15.39 0.12
C ALA A 170 19.50 -15.58 1.45
N LEU A 171 19.49 -14.56 2.32
CA LEU A 171 20.11 -14.61 3.64
C LEU A 171 19.28 -15.42 4.64
N HIS A 172 17.95 -15.26 4.60
CA HIS A 172 17.00 -15.83 5.56
C HIS A 172 16.00 -16.75 4.87
N THR A 173 16.46 -17.96 4.52
CA THR A 173 15.68 -18.91 3.72
C THR A 173 14.35 -19.36 4.36
N ASP A 174 14.20 -19.21 5.67
CA ASP A 174 12.99 -19.53 6.45
C ASP A 174 11.90 -18.45 6.38
N THR A 175 12.18 -17.30 5.74
CA THR A 175 11.20 -16.23 5.49
C THR A 175 10.31 -16.51 4.28
N ASN A 176 9.14 -15.89 4.27
CA ASN A 176 8.27 -15.77 3.11
C ASN A 176 8.20 -14.30 2.70
N ILE A 177 8.52 -14.01 1.45
CA ILE A 177 8.63 -12.64 0.97
C ILE A 177 7.79 -12.44 -0.29
N TRP A 178 6.95 -11.40 -0.25
CA TRP A 178 6.17 -10.91 -1.38
C TRP A 178 6.63 -9.51 -1.76
N ILE A 179 6.79 -9.28 -3.06
CA ILE A 179 6.77 -7.94 -3.65
C ILE A 179 5.38 -7.73 -4.26
N TYR A 180 4.65 -6.74 -3.75
CA TYR A 180 3.38 -6.30 -4.31
C TYR A 180 3.61 -5.06 -5.17
N ASP A 181 3.34 -5.18 -6.48
CA ASP A 181 3.65 -4.11 -7.43
C ASP A 181 2.53 -3.06 -7.52
N ALA A 182 2.54 -2.12 -6.59
CA ALA A 182 1.61 -0.98 -6.63
C ALA A 182 1.90 -0.02 -7.79
N GLN A 183 3.14 0.08 -8.28
CA GLN A 183 3.45 0.88 -9.48
C GLN A 183 2.65 0.37 -10.68
N ALA A 184 2.75 -0.92 -10.98
CA ALA A 184 2.03 -1.51 -12.10
C ALA A 184 0.52 -1.47 -11.91
N LEU A 185 0.02 -1.67 -10.69
CA LEU A 185 -1.40 -1.57 -10.40
C LEU A 185 -1.95 -0.16 -10.66
N PHE A 186 -1.29 0.87 -10.12
CA PHE A 186 -1.74 2.25 -10.28
C PHE A 186 -1.68 2.67 -11.76
N ALA A 187 -0.59 2.35 -12.46
CA ALA A 187 -0.48 2.58 -13.90
C ALA A 187 -1.66 1.94 -14.66
N LYS A 188 -1.96 0.67 -14.37
CA LYS A 188 -3.06 -0.06 -15.02
C LYS A 188 -4.43 0.58 -14.79
N ILE A 189 -4.75 1.00 -13.56
CA ILE A 189 -6.02 1.66 -13.27
C ILE A 189 -6.07 3.04 -13.93
N LEU A 190 -4.99 3.81 -13.87
CA LEU A 190 -4.94 5.15 -14.46
C LEU A 190 -4.95 5.12 -16.00
N ASP A 191 -4.43 4.08 -16.64
CA ASP A 191 -4.51 3.85 -18.09
C ASP A 191 -5.91 3.41 -18.53
N ASN A 192 -6.57 2.62 -17.69
CA ASN A 192 -7.95 2.19 -17.92
C ASN A 192 -8.67 1.99 -16.59
N VAL A 193 -9.51 2.95 -16.21
CA VAL A 193 -10.29 2.92 -14.97
C VAL A 193 -11.27 1.73 -14.92
N ALA A 194 -11.68 1.19 -16.05
CA ALA A 194 -12.51 -0.01 -16.14
C ALA A 194 -11.71 -1.32 -16.08
N SER A 195 -10.40 -1.27 -15.85
CA SER A 195 -9.56 -2.48 -15.64
C SER A 195 -9.95 -3.26 -14.40
N PHE A 196 -10.65 -2.64 -13.44
CA PHE A 196 -11.29 -3.28 -12.30
C PHE A 196 -12.73 -2.76 -12.10
N PRO A 197 -13.68 -3.62 -11.70
CA PRO A 197 -15.07 -3.20 -11.45
C PRO A 197 -15.20 -2.05 -10.44
N GLN A 198 -14.38 -2.05 -9.39
CA GLN A 198 -14.41 -1.05 -8.33
C GLN A 198 -14.11 0.36 -8.87
N THR A 199 -13.21 0.47 -9.85
CA THR A 199 -12.75 1.75 -10.38
C THR A 199 -13.48 2.17 -11.65
N ALA A 200 -14.37 1.34 -12.20
CA ALA A 200 -15.02 1.56 -13.49
C ALA A 200 -15.91 2.81 -13.54
N GLY A 201 -16.39 3.30 -12.38
CA GLY A 201 -17.17 4.54 -12.27
C GLY A 201 -16.35 5.82 -12.21
N ILE A 202 -15.01 5.73 -12.15
CA ILE A 202 -14.12 6.89 -12.10
C ILE A 202 -14.11 7.59 -13.47
N THR A 203 -14.29 8.90 -13.48
CA THR A 203 -14.23 9.72 -14.70
C THR A 203 -13.17 10.83 -14.61
N ASN A 204 -12.69 11.17 -13.41
CA ASN A 204 -11.61 12.13 -13.20
C ASN A 204 -10.38 11.45 -12.61
N THR A 205 -9.31 11.37 -13.40
CA THR A 205 -8.02 10.75 -13.03
C THR A 205 -6.87 11.74 -12.90
N THR A 206 -7.11 13.04 -13.09
CA THR A 206 -6.04 14.06 -13.16
C THR A 206 -6.09 15.08 -12.03
N GLY A 207 -7.23 15.21 -11.36
CA GLY A 207 -7.44 16.20 -10.31
C GLY A 207 -8.22 15.66 -9.11
N PHE A 208 -8.40 16.55 -8.14
CA PHE A 208 -9.24 16.37 -6.97
C PHE A 208 -10.07 17.64 -6.76
N CYS A 209 -11.11 17.59 -5.93
CA CYS A 209 -11.90 18.78 -5.61
C CYS A 209 -11.75 19.18 -4.14
N ALA A 210 -11.20 20.38 -3.90
CA ALA A 210 -10.95 20.87 -2.53
C ALA A 210 -12.24 21.05 -1.70
N ALA A 211 -13.38 21.37 -2.34
CA ALA A 211 -14.68 21.48 -1.65
C ALA A 211 -15.17 20.14 -1.07
N LEU A 212 -14.68 19.01 -1.60
CA LEU A 212 -14.98 17.67 -1.07
C LEU A 212 -14.03 17.28 0.07
N LEU A 213 -12.87 17.95 0.21
CA LEU A 213 -11.90 17.70 1.27
C LEU A 213 -12.34 18.28 2.62
N SER A 214 -12.90 19.50 2.62
CA SER A 214 -13.30 20.20 3.86
C SER A 214 -14.49 19.56 4.57
N LYS A 215 -15.27 18.75 3.85
CA LYS A 215 -16.35 17.95 4.43
C LYS A 215 -15.82 16.68 5.11
N SER A 216 -14.55 16.33 4.89
CA SER A 216 -13.88 15.13 5.42
C SER A 216 -13.40 15.23 6.89
N ILE A 217 -13.62 16.35 7.58
CA ILE A 217 -13.15 16.53 8.96
C ILE A 217 -14.20 17.29 9.79
N SER A 218 -14.96 16.55 10.60
CA SER A 218 -15.66 17.11 11.77
C SER A 218 -15.50 16.10 12.92
N PHE A 219 -14.53 16.35 13.79
CA PHE A 219 -14.44 15.72 15.12
C PHE A 219 -15.29 16.57 16.09
N PRO A 220 -16.13 15.97 16.95
CA PRO A 220 -15.66 15.04 17.99
C PRO A 220 -16.50 13.75 18.05
N VAL A 221 -15.87 12.61 18.37
CA VAL A 221 -16.40 11.51 19.20
C VAL A 221 -15.59 10.22 18.98
N VAL A 222 -15.10 9.70 20.11
CA VAL A 222 -14.70 8.33 20.50
C VAL A 222 -14.31 7.32 19.40
N LEU A 223 -13.05 6.94 19.50
CA LEU A 223 -12.33 5.88 18.80
C LEU A 223 -13.09 4.53 18.81
N HIS A 224 -13.60 4.11 17.64
CA HIS A 224 -13.65 2.70 17.27
C HIS A 224 -12.48 2.42 16.32
N PRO A 225 -11.66 1.36 16.52
CA PRO A 225 -10.33 1.28 15.89
C PRO A 225 -10.32 0.91 14.39
N PHE A 226 -11.47 0.79 13.73
CA PHE A 226 -11.54 0.24 12.37
C PHE A 226 -12.42 1.00 11.36
N ASP A 227 -13.11 2.09 11.72
CA ASP A 227 -14.07 2.74 10.81
C ASP A 227 -13.62 4.07 10.16
N ASN A 228 -12.43 4.61 10.48
CA ASN A 228 -12.12 6.02 10.17
C ASN A 228 -10.84 6.26 9.35
N LEU A 229 -10.60 5.53 8.26
CA LEU A 229 -9.51 5.89 7.33
C LEU A 229 -9.93 6.25 5.90
N LEU A 230 -11.20 6.10 5.49
CA LEU A 230 -11.55 6.22 4.06
C LEU A 230 -12.98 6.73 3.76
N GLN A 231 -13.64 7.43 4.68
CA GLN A 231 -14.89 8.11 4.33
C GLN A 231 -14.54 9.51 3.82
N SER A 232 -14.77 9.78 2.54
CA SER A 232 -15.00 11.15 2.10
C SER A 232 -16.10 11.67 3.00
N GLY A 233 -15.85 12.65 3.87
CA GLY A 233 -16.89 13.16 4.79
C GLY A 233 -18.02 13.93 4.09
N THR A 234 -18.23 13.63 2.81
CA THR A 234 -19.44 13.97 2.09
C THR A 234 -20.63 13.14 2.58
N PRO A 235 -21.85 13.71 2.58
CA PRO A 235 -23.07 13.04 3.06
C PRO A 235 -23.39 11.67 2.43
N THR A 236 -23.00 11.47 1.17
CA THR A 236 -23.21 10.21 0.42
C THR A 236 -21.97 9.90 -0.43
N ASP A 237 -21.86 8.65 -0.88
CA ASP A 237 -20.77 8.21 -1.76
C ASP A 237 -20.83 8.87 -3.14
N ASP A 238 -22.00 9.32 -3.58
CA ASP A 238 -22.24 10.04 -4.84
C ASP A 238 -22.46 11.54 -4.64
N TYR A 239 -22.07 12.08 -3.49
CA TYR A 239 -22.26 13.50 -3.19
C TYR A 239 -21.61 14.39 -4.25
N PHE A 240 -22.38 15.35 -4.71
CA PHE A 240 -21.94 16.34 -5.69
C PHE A 240 -21.94 17.72 -5.07
N ASP A 241 -20.78 18.37 -5.10
CA ASP A 241 -20.66 19.79 -4.79
C ASP A 241 -20.68 20.59 -6.11
N PRO A 242 -21.56 21.60 -6.26
CA PRO A 242 -21.66 22.37 -7.52
C PRO A 242 -20.37 23.06 -7.98
N SER A 243 -19.38 23.21 -7.09
CA SER A 243 -18.05 23.76 -7.44
C SER A 243 -17.13 22.72 -8.09
N CYS A 244 -17.49 21.44 -8.06
CA CYS A 244 -16.73 20.33 -8.62
C CYS A 244 -17.27 19.92 -10.01
N GLY A 245 -16.42 19.26 -10.80
CA GLY A 245 -16.80 18.79 -12.14
C GLY A 245 -17.56 17.46 -12.16
N VAL A 246 -17.40 16.62 -11.12
CA VAL A 246 -18.02 15.30 -11.02
C VAL A 246 -18.36 14.96 -9.55
N PRO A 247 -19.26 14.01 -9.29
CA PRO A 247 -19.52 13.49 -7.95
C PRO A 247 -18.29 12.89 -7.28
N VAL A 248 -18.33 12.81 -5.95
CA VAL A 248 -17.18 12.41 -5.12
C VAL A 248 -16.66 11.00 -5.47
N ASN A 249 -17.53 10.02 -5.77
CA ASN A 249 -17.14 8.66 -6.22
C ASN A 249 -16.54 8.57 -7.63
N GLN A 250 -16.59 9.64 -8.43
CA GLN A 250 -16.03 9.64 -9.79
C GLN A 250 -14.59 10.17 -9.84
N TYR A 251 -14.02 10.58 -8.72
CA TYR A 251 -12.61 10.97 -8.62
C TYR A 251 -11.71 9.78 -8.27
N PHE A 252 -10.59 9.65 -8.98
CA PHE A 252 -9.49 8.77 -8.58
C PHE A 252 -8.79 9.30 -7.33
N TRP A 253 -8.55 10.60 -7.28
CA TRP A 253 -7.75 11.26 -6.24
C TRP A 253 -8.62 11.87 -5.15
N LEU A 254 -8.24 11.62 -3.89
CA LEU A 254 -8.79 12.29 -2.72
C LEU A 254 -8.23 13.70 -2.62
N ASN A 255 -6.92 13.82 -2.62
CA ASN A 255 -6.18 15.08 -2.55
C ASN A 255 -5.02 15.07 -3.57
N SER A 256 -4.02 15.90 -3.36
CA SER A 256 -2.86 16.01 -4.25
C SER A 256 -1.95 14.76 -4.30
N LEU A 257 -2.21 13.73 -3.50
CA LEU A 257 -1.34 12.56 -3.33
C LEU A 257 -2.10 11.24 -3.17
N HIS A 258 -3.19 11.23 -2.39
CA HIS A 258 -3.85 10.01 -1.94
C HIS A 258 -4.97 9.62 -2.91
N PRO A 259 -5.10 8.33 -3.28
CA PRO A 259 -6.21 7.86 -4.07
C PRO A 259 -7.47 7.72 -3.20
N ARG A 260 -8.61 7.45 -3.85
CA ARG A 260 -9.90 7.19 -3.19
C ARG A 260 -10.10 5.72 -2.86
N THR A 261 -11.08 5.47 -2.01
CA THR A 261 -11.50 4.13 -1.53
C THR A 261 -11.59 3.07 -2.62
N PRO A 262 -12.19 3.32 -3.80
CA PRO A 262 -12.27 2.29 -4.84
C PRO A 262 -10.90 1.77 -5.29
N VAL A 263 -9.86 2.61 -5.28
CA VAL A 263 -8.49 2.21 -5.60
C VAL A 263 -7.90 1.39 -4.45
N HIS A 264 -8.15 1.78 -3.20
CA HIS A 264 -7.77 0.99 -2.02
C HIS A 264 -8.44 -0.40 -1.99
N ASP A 265 -9.70 -0.50 -2.42
CA ASP A 265 -10.41 -1.78 -2.55
C ASP A 265 -9.75 -2.69 -3.59
N VAL A 266 -9.30 -2.12 -4.71
CA VAL A 266 -8.52 -2.88 -5.71
C VAL A 266 -7.19 -3.33 -5.12
N ILE A 267 -6.48 -2.46 -4.39
CA ILE A 267 -5.21 -2.82 -3.74
C ILE A 267 -5.40 -4.00 -2.79
N ALA A 268 -6.37 -3.91 -1.88
CA ALA A 268 -6.66 -4.97 -0.92
C ALA A 268 -7.05 -6.28 -1.63
N GLN A 269 -7.88 -6.20 -2.68
CA GLN A 269 -8.31 -7.37 -3.43
C GLN A 269 -7.16 -8.06 -4.17
N VAL A 270 -6.28 -7.30 -4.83
CA VAL A 270 -5.14 -7.86 -5.58
C VAL A 270 -4.10 -8.43 -4.61
N LEU A 271 -3.75 -7.68 -3.55
CA LEU A 271 -2.81 -8.16 -2.53
C LEU A 271 -3.30 -9.45 -1.87
N SER A 272 -4.61 -9.53 -1.57
CA SER A 272 -5.20 -10.75 -1.01
C SER A 272 -5.01 -11.97 -1.92
N ARG A 273 -5.18 -11.79 -3.24
CA ARG A 273 -4.95 -12.85 -4.24
C ARG A 273 -3.48 -13.25 -4.35
N GLU A 274 -2.56 -12.30 -4.30
CA GLU A 274 -1.12 -12.60 -4.37
C GLU A 274 -0.63 -13.38 -3.15
N LEU A 275 -1.10 -13.00 -1.96
CA LEU A 275 -0.82 -13.73 -0.73
C LEU A 275 -1.43 -15.15 -0.73
N LEU A 276 -2.59 -15.34 -1.37
CA LEU A 276 -3.16 -16.68 -1.60
C LEU A 276 -2.33 -17.53 -2.57
N ALA A 277 -1.69 -16.91 -3.56
CA ALA A 277 -0.86 -17.61 -4.54
C ALA A 277 0.46 -18.12 -3.93
N GLY A 278 0.92 -17.50 -2.85
CA GLY A 278 2.19 -17.82 -2.18
C GLY A 278 3.29 -16.81 -2.51
N PRO A 279 4.45 -16.88 -1.82
CA PRO A 279 5.55 -15.93 -1.97
C PRO A 279 6.02 -15.85 -3.42
N ASN A 280 6.41 -14.65 -3.87
CA ASN A 280 6.91 -14.42 -5.24
C ASN A 280 8.40 -14.05 -5.28
N ILE A 281 9.06 -14.00 -4.12
CA ILE A 281 10.51 -13.96 -4.00
C ILE A 281 11.01 -15.30 -3.47
N CYS A 282 11.73 -16.00 -4.35
CA CYS A 282 12.61 -17.13 -4.04
C CYS A 282 14.06 -16.69 -4.37
#